data_AF-A0AAN8WS65-F1
#
_entry.id   AF-A0AAN8WS65-F1
#
_cell.length_a   1.000
_cell.length_b   1.000
_cell.length_c   1.000
_cell.angle_alpha   90.00
_cell.angle_beta   90.00
_cell.angle_gamma   90.00
#
_symmetry.space_group_name_H-M   'P 1'
#
loop_
_entity.id
_entity.type
_entity.pdbx_description
1 polymer ?
#
loop_
_entity_poly.entity_id
_entity_poly.type
_entity_poly.pdbx_seq_one_letter_code
_entity_poly.pdbx_strand_id
1 'polypeptide(L)'
;ETREVRVSDAVLASASSLLSGSQEFTVMATLQQEDRNAGTILAFSRGSQHYLELQSSGRKDEIRLHYIHNGALHGEVFPYRLADQRWHKVSLVLSGTQLELWVDCSRVYRRLVPPPMTNLTELASLTQPIDPADPTLTQDPTFRDAPIALYLGQRNAKHFLFKGALQDVRLVSGAAGYLLQCPEADVDCPTCGQFQILTDQVTQLQQLVTQLATRLTESEARLAAVEECDCQKSCRVNGTVRQDGATWKSGCEICSCV
;
A
#
# COMPACT_ATOMS: atom_id res chain seq x y z
N GLU A 1 -0.60 -22.91 -28.96
CA GLU A 1 -1.00 -21.62 -28.38
C GLU A 1 -0.05 -21.24 -27.26
N THR A 2 0.61 -20.08 -27.34
CA THR A 2 1.45 -19.54 -26.26
C THR A 2 0.56 -18.67 -25.38
N ARG A 3 0.16 -19.18 -24.20
CA ARG A 3 -0.58 -18.40 -23.21
C ARG A 3 0.38 -17.39 -22.57
N GLU A 4 0.07 -16.10 -22.67
CA GLU A 4 0.83 -15.04 -22.01
C GLU A 4 -0.08 -14.25 -21.06
N VAL A 5 0.09 -14.47 -19.77
CA VAL A 5 -0.64 -13.79 -18.68
C VAL A 5 0.18 -12.59 -18.19
N ARG A 6 0.50 -11.69 -19.11
CA ARG A 6 1.11 -10.39 -18.80
C ARG A 6 0.05 -9.43 -18.29
N VAL A 7 0.35 -8.71 -17.22
CA VAL A 7 -0.54 -7.69 -16.67
C VAL A 7 -0.40 -6.39 -17.48
N SER A 8 -1.45 -5.57 -17.53
CA SER A 8 -1.43 -4.31 -18.29
C SER A 8 -0.36 -3.33 -17.79
N ASP A 9 0.14 -2.49 -18.70
CA ASP A 9 1.19 -1.52 -18.40
C ASP A 9 0.76 -0.49 -17.33
N ALA A 10 -0.53 -0.19 -17.23
CA ALA A 10 -1.08 0.66 -16.18
C ALA A 10 -0.88 0.03 -14.78
N VAL A 11 -1.15 -1.26 -14.64
CA VAL A 11 -0.96 -1.98 -13.36
C VAL A 11 0.53 -2.15 -13.08
N LEU A 12 1.36 -2.42 -14.08
CA LEU A 12 2.82 -2.43 -13.94
C LEU A 12 3.34 -1.09 -13.41
N ALA A 13 2.85 0.04 -13.95
CA ALA A 13 3.24 1.37 -13.51
C ALA A 13 2.83 1.64 -12.05
N SER A 14 1.59 1.28 -11.67
CA SER A 14 1.13 1.38 -10.28
C SER A 14 1.95 0.51 -9.33
N ALA A 15 2.24 -0.74 -9.72
CA ALA A 15 3.04 -1.66 -8.93
C ALA A 15 4.50 -1.18 -8.78
N SER A 16 5.07 -0.63 -9.85
CA SER A 16 6.39 0.00 -9.85
C SER A 16 6.46 1.19 -8.88
N SER A 17 5.45 2.07 -8.92
CA SER A 17 5.37 3.22 -8.02
C SER A 17 5.20 2.82 -6.55
N LEU A 18 4.50 1.71 -6.27
CA LEU A 18 4.33 1.19 -4.92
C LEU A 18 5.66 0.66 -4.38
N LEU A 19 6.40 -0.11 -5.19
CA LEU A 19 7.70 -0.67 -4.81
C LEU A 19 8.76 0.42 -4.66
N SER A 20 8.80 1.42 -5.54
CA SER A 20 9.78 2.52 -5.42
C SER A 20 9.48 3.46 -4.25
N GLY A 21 8.21 3.60 -3.86
CA GLY A 21 7.77 4.48 -2.79
C GLY A 21 7.86 3.89 -1.38
N SER A 22 8.13 2.60 -1.21
CA SER A 22 8.16 1.93 0.09
C SER A 22 9.32 0.96 0.22
N GLN A 23 9.96 0.96 1.39
CA GLN A 23 10.98 -0.05 1.76
C GLN A 23 10.34 -1.33 2.32
N GLU A 24 9.01 -1.35 2.46
CA GLU A 24 8.26 -2.47 2.98
C GLU A 24 7.12 -2.82 2.04
N PHE A 25 6.97 -4.08 1.71
CA PHE A 25 5.87 -4.53 0.89
C PHE A 25 5.49 -5.97 1.20
N THR A 26 4.26 -6.32 0.85
CA THR A 26 3.74 -7.68 0.98
C THR A 26 3.21 -8.14 -0.36
N VAL A 27 3.66 -9.32 -0.81
CA VAL A 27 3.06 -10.05 -1.93
C VAL A 27 2.14 -11.10 -1.35
N MET A 28 0.88 -11.12 -1.77
CA MET A 28 -0.10 -12.06 -1.24
C MET A 28 -0.98 -12.65 -2.33
N ALA A 29 -1.41 -13.88 -2.14
CA ALA A 29 -2.32 -14.59 -3.04
C ALA A 29 -3.13 -15.64 -2.27
N THR A 30 -4.34 -15.92 -2.73
CA THR A 30 -5.09 -17.12 -2.35
C THR A 30 -5.02 -18.09 -3.52
N LEU A 31 -4.52 -19.30 -3.32
CA LEU A 31 -4.19 -20.19 -4.42
C LEU A 31 -4.59 -21.63 -4.15
N GLN A 32 -4.87 -22.37 -5.22
CA GLN A 32 -5.02 -23.81 -5.23
C GLN A 32 -4.17 -24.34 -6.37
N GLN A 33 -3.18 -25.20 -6.09
CA GLN A 33 -2.21 -25.64 -7.08
C GLN A 33 -2.31 -27.14 -7.35
N GLU A 34 -2.19 -27.54 -8.63
CA GLU A 34 -2.12 -28.95 -9.03
C GLU A 34 -0.90 -29.65 -8.43
N ASP A 35 -1.05 -30.92 -8.05
CA ASP A 35 0.03 -31.74 -7.51
C ASP A 35 1.27 -31.72 -8.42
N ARG A 36 2.46 -31.59 -7.80
CA ARG A 36 3.76 -31.58 -8.49
C ARG A 36 3.92 -30.50 -9.57
N ASN A 37 3.02 -29.51 -9.66
CA ASN A 37 3.23 -28.35 -10.52
C ASN A 37 4.29 -27.44 -9.91
N ALA A 38 5.22 -26.97 -10.74
CA ALA A 38 6.11 -25.85 -10.39
C ALA A 38 5.66 -24.65 -11.21
N GLY A 39 5.30 -23.57 -10.54
CA GLY A 39 4.64 -22.43 -11.15
C GLY A 39 4.91 -21.13 -10.41
N THR A 40 5.07 -20.06 -11.18
CA THR A 40 5.23 -18.70 -10.69
C THR A 40 3.88 -18.16 -10.23
N ILE A 41 3.81 -17.55 -9.05
CA ILE A 41 2.59 -16.87 -8.56
C ILE A 41 2.56 -15.45 -9.13
N LEU A 42 3.64 -14.70 -8.92
CA LEU A 42 3.83 -13.33 -9.41
C LEU A 42 5.31 -13.13 -9.78
N ALA A 43 5.58 -12.46 -10.90
CA ALA A 43 6.94 -12.12 -11.29
C ALA A 43 7.06 -10.77 -12.02
N PHE A 44 8.04 -9.98 -11.61
CA PHE A 44 8.62 -8.91 -12.43
C PHE A 44 9.77 -9.52 -13.21
N SER A 45 9.73 -9.45 -14.54
CA SER A 45 10.73 -10.08 -15.40
C SER A 45 11.10 -9.19 -16.58
N ARG A 46 12.35 -9.31 -17.03
CA ARG A 46 12.86 -8.68 -18.25
C ARG A 46 13.49 -9.76 -19.13
N GLY A 47 12.84 -10.06 -20.26
CA GLY A 47 13.19 -11.25 -21.04
C GLY A 47 12.98 -12.53 -20.23
N SER A 48 14.03 -13.32 -20.07
CA SER A 48 14.06 -14.54 -19.24
C SER A 48 14.47 -14.30 -17.79
N GLN A 49 15.02 -13.12 -17.48
CA GLN A 49 15.51 -12.78 -16.15
C GLN A 49 14.35 -12.34 -15.25
N HIS A 50 14.31 -12.88 -14.03
CA HIS A 50 13.37 -12.46 -13.00
C HIS A 50 14.05 -11.48 -12.04
N TYR A 51 13.39 -10.34 -11.79
CA TYR A 51 13.87 -9.29 -10.90
C TYR A 51 13.30 -9.43 -9.49
N LEU A 52 12.05 -9.87 -9.43
CA LEU A 52 11.36 -10.26 -8.22
C LEU A 52 10.36 -11.32 -8.62
N GLU A 53 10.43 -12.51 -8.02
CA GLU A 53 9.55 -13.62 -8.31
C GLU A 53 9.20 -14.39 -7.05
N LEU A 54 7.91 -14.61 -6.85
CA LEU A 54 7.40 -15.59 -5.90
C LEU A 54 6.95 -16.83 -6.68
N GLN A 55 7.56 -17.97 -6.39
CA GLN A 55 7.32 -19.25 -7.05
C GLN A 55 6.91 -20.32 -6.03
N SER A 56 6.00 -21.21 -6.44
CA SER A 56 5.72 -22.46 -5.74
C SER A 56 6.24 -23.66 -6.55
N SER A 57 6.98 -24.56 -5.91
CA SER A 57 7.56 -25.75 -6.50
C SER A 57 6.99 -27.02 -5.86
N GLY A 58 5.87 -27.51 -6.38
CA GLY A 58 5.25 -28.76 -5.90
C GLY A 58 6.07 -30.03 -6.16
N ARG A 59 7.12 -29.97 -6.98
CA ARG A 59 8.04 -31.12 -7.17
C ARG A 59 9.05 -31.25 -6.04
N LYS A 60 9.38 -30.14 -5.39
CA LYS A 60 10.35 -30.09 -4.30
C LYS A 60 9.70 -29.76 -2.95
N ASP A 61 8.38 -29.52 -2.94
CA ASP A 61 7.64 -29.03 -1.77
C ASP A 61 8.28 -27.76 -1.18
N GLU A 62 8.49 -26.77 -2.04
CA GLU A 62 9.16 -25.52 -1.69
C GLU A 62 8.40 -24.29 -2.21
N ILE A 63 8.41 -23.23 -1.41
CA ILE A 63 8.14 -21.85 -1.85
C ILE A 63 9.48 -21.16 -2.05
N ARG A 64 9.63 -20.41 -3.14
CA ARG A 64 10.87 -19.72 -3.49
C ARG A 64 10.62 -18.25 -3.77
N LEU A 65 11.44 -17.40 -3.17
CA LEU A 65 11.54 -16.00 -3.53
C LEU A 65 12.85 -15.81 -4.27
N HIS A 66 12.79 -15.27 -5.48
CA HIS A 66 13.98 -14.82 -6.19
C HIS A 66 13.94 -13.30 -6.35
N TYR A 67 15.07 -12.63 -6.15
CA TYR A 67 15.14 -11.18 -6.22
C TYR A 67 16.56 -10.68 -6.49
N ILE A 68 16.70 -9.41 -6.87
CA ILE A 68 18.00 -8.78 -7.07
C ILE A 68 18.39 -7.93 -5.87
N HIS A 69 19.64 -8.08 -5.44
CA HIS A 69 20.28 -7.20 -4.48
C HIS A 69 21.69 -6.85 -4.97
N ASN A 70 22.02 -5.56 -5.02
CA ASN A 70 23.32 -5.05 -5.50
C ASN A 70 23.77 -5.67 -6.84
N GLY A 71 22.83 -5.87 -7.78
CA GLY A 71 23.10 -6.44 -9.11
C GLY A 71 23.32 -7.96 -9.15
N ALA A 72 23.28 -8.65 -8.01
CA ALA A 72 23.34 -10.10 -7.92
C ALA A 72 21.94 -10.70 -7.77
N LEU A 73 21.73 -11.89 -8.35
CA LEU A 73 20.51 -12.66 -8.13
C LEU A 73 20.60 -13.42 -6.79
N HIS A 74 19.58 -13.28 -5.96
CA HIS A 74 19.39 -13.97 -4.69
C HIS A 74 18.17 -14.88 -4.76
N GLY A 75 18.23 -16.01 -4.03
CA GLY A 75 17.17 -17.00 -3.98
C GLY A 75 16.95 -17.51 -2.55
N GLU A 76 15.75 -17.33 -2.03
CA GLU A 76 15.33 -17.80 -0.71
C GLU A 76 14.37 -18.96 -0.86
N VAL A 77 14.73 -20.10 -0.28
CA VAL A 77 13.94 -21.33 -0.34
C VAL A 77 13.33 -21.63 1.02
N PHE A 78 12.02 -21.93 1.01
CA PHE A 78 11.22 -22.29 2.16
C PHE A 78 10.58 -23.66 1.92
N PRO A 79 10.95 -24.71 2.68
CA PRO A 79 10.31 -26.01 2.58
C PRO A 79 8.83 -25.92 2.99
N TYR A 80 7.91 -25.89 2.03
CA TYR A 80 6.49 -25.84 2.27
C TYR A 80 5.73 -26.34 1.04
N ARG A 81 4.81 -27.28 1.24
CA ARG A 81 4.00 -27.84 0.17
C ARG A 81 2.69 -27.05 0.02
N LEU A 82 2.56 -26.32 -1.10
CA LEU A 82 1.29 -25.70 -1.54
C LEU A 82 0.56 -26.49 -2.64
N ALA A 83 1.28 -27.39 -3.31
CA ALA A 83 0.76 -28.18 -4.42
C ALA A 83 0.15 -29.48 -3.88
N ASP A 84 -1.03 -29.36 -3.27
CA ASP A 84 -1.82 -30.44 -2.69
C ASP A 84 -3.30 -30.40 -3.11
N GLN A 85 -3.62 -29.57 -4.12
CA GLN A 85 -4.97 -29.30 -4.61
C GLN A 85 -5.93 -28.70 -3.57
N ARG A 86 -5.43 -28.13 -2.47
CA ARG A 86 -6.24 -27.38 -1.50
C ARG A 86 -6.01 -25.88 -1.65
N TRP A 87 -6.97 -25.11 -1.12
CA TRP A 87 -6.85 -23.66 -1.07
C TRP A 87 -5.93 -23.26 0.08
N HIS A 88 -4.97 -22.40 -0.24
CA HIS A 88 -4.05 -21.78 0.71
C HIS A 88 -4.05 -20.27 0.57
N LYS A 89 -3.99 -19.57 1.70
CA LYS A 89 -3.67 -18.14 1.75
C LYS A 89 -2.17 -17.99 1.96
N VAL A 90 -1.49 -17.31 1.05
CA VAL A 90 -0.04 -17.09 1.12
C VAL A 90 0.24 -15.61 1.14
N SER A 91 1.03 -15.17 2.11
CA SER A 91 1.51 -13.79 2.22
C SER A 91 3.02 -13.80 2.49
N LEU A 92 3.78 -13.13 1.64
CA LEU A 92 5.22 -12.93 1.77
C LEU A 92 5.47 -11.46 2.06
N VAL A 93 5.95 -11.18 3.27
CA VAL A 93 6.19 -9.83 3.80
C VAL A 93 7.68 -9.54 3.79
N LEU A 94 8.07 -8.42 3.20
CA LEU A 94 9.44 -7.91 3.20
C LEU A 94 9.44 -6.55 3.90
N SER A 95 10.20 -6.43 5.00
CA SER A 95 10.42 -5.18 5.73
C SER A 95 11.91 -5.03 6.01
N GLY A 96 12.57 -4.15 5.25
CA GLY A 96 14.02 -3.97 5.32
C GLY A 96 14.78 -5.27 5.10
N THR A 97 15.48 -5.75 6.13
CA THR A 97 16.25 -7.01 6.10
C THR A 97 15.46 -8.22 6.59
N GLN A 98 14.19 -8.06 6.95
CA GLN A 98 13.36 -9.14 7.47
C GLN A 98 12.36 -9.62 6.43
N LEU A 99 12.36 -10.94 6.23
CA LEU A 99 11.43 -11.65 5.35
C LEU A 99 10.57 -12.60 6.17
N GLU A 100 9.27 -12.52 6.00
CA GLU A 100 8.31 -13.40 6.65
C GLU A 100 7.39 -14.07 5.64
N LEU A 101 7.20 -15.37 5.81
CA LEU A 101 6.24 -16.14 5.03
C LEU A 101 5.11 -16.58 5.95
N TRP A 102 3.91 -16.19 5.56
CA TRP A 102 2.65 -16.53 6.19
C TRP A 102 1.88 -17.48 5.28
N VAL A 103 1.42 -18.59 5.85
CA VAL A 103 0.52 -19.51 5.15
C VAL A 103 -0.66 -19.82 6.06
N ASP A 104 -1.87 -19.72 5.50
CA ASP A 104 -3.13 -19.97 6.19
C ASP A 104 -3.22 -19.24 7.54
N CYS A 105 -2.89 -17.94 7.49
CA CYS A 105 -2.90 -17.01 8.63
C CYS A 105 -1.91 -17.30 9.75
N SER A 106 -0.95 -18.20 9.52
CA SER A 106 0.13 -18.50 10.46
C SER A 106 1.48 -18.11 9.87
N ARG A 107 2.34 -17.46 10.64
CA ARG A 107 3.73 -17.21 10.25
C ARG A 107 4.50 -18.52 10.31
N VAL A 108 4.85 -19.06 9.15
CA VAL A 108 5.56 -20.34 9.02
C VAL A 108 7.07 -20.15 8.94
N TYR A 109 7.55 -19.01 8.42
CA TYR A 109 8.97 -18.67 8.39
C TYR A 109 9.23 -17.20 8.69
N ARG A 110 10.38 -16.94 9.32
CA ARG A 110 11.02 -15.63 9.46
C ARG A 110 12.50 -15.79 9.16
N ARG A 111 13.06 -14.95 8.29
CA ARG A 111 14.47 -14.99 7.88
C ARG A 111 15.04 -13.58 7.74
N LEU A 112 16.32 -13.44 8.07
CA LEU A 112 17.07 -12.23 7.73
C LEU A 112 17.68 -12.40 6.34
N VAL A 113 17.40 -11.45 5.45
CA VAL A 113 17.82 -11.49 4.05
C VAL A 113 18.31 -10.10 3.60
N PRO A 114 19.22 -10.00 2.63
CA PRO A 114 19.52 -8.73 1.97
C PRO A 114 18.25 -8.13 1.35
N PRO A 115 18.00 -6.82 1.48
CA PRO A 115 16.79 -6.19 0.96
C PRO A 115 16.78 -6.22 -0.58
N PRO A 116 15.63 -6.54 -1.21
CA PRO A 116 15.52 -6.48 -2.66
C PRO A 116 15.61 -5.04 -3.18
N MET A 117 16.18 -4.86 -4.37
CA MET A 117 16.07 -3.61 -5.10
C MET A 117 14.62 -3.44 -5.57
N THR A 118 13.97 -2.36 -5.18
CA THR A 118 12.56 -2.09 -5.51
C THR A 118 12.37 -1.02 -6.58
N ASN A 119 13.42 -0.24 -6.87
CA ASN A 119 13.40 0.77 -7.92
C ASN A 119 13.59 0.13 -9.31
N LEU A 120 12.50 -0.04 -10.06
CA LEU A 120 12.52 -0.64 -11.40
C LEU A 120 13.37 0.14 -12.40
N THR A 121 13.52 1.47 -12.24
CA THR A 121 14.34 2.28 -13.14
C THR A 121 15.82 1.96 -12.96
N GLU A 122 16.27 1.81 -11.70
CA GLU A 122 17.62 1.36 -11.39
C GLU A 122 17.85 -0.07 -11.88
N LEU A 123 16.89 -0.98 -11.65
CA LEU A 123 16.94 -2.36 -12.15
C LEU A 123 17.04 -2.42 -13.68
N ALA A 124 16.30 -1.56 -14.39
CA ALA A 124 16.36 -1.48 -15.86
C ALA A 124 17.71 -0.97 -16.38
N SER A 125 18.46 -0.22 -15.57
CA SER A 125 19.79 0.28 -15.91
C SER A 125 20.92 -0.71 -15.58
N LEU A 126 20.63 -1.77 -14.82
CA LEU A 126 21.62 -2.79 -14.50
C LEU A 126 22.05 -3.55 -15.75
N THR A 127 23.34 -3.89 -15.80
CA THR A 127 23.81 -4.97 -16.67
C THR A 127 23.15 -6.28 -16.26
N GLN A 128 23.11 -7.26 -17.17
CA GLN A 128 22.42 -8.52 -16.90
C GLN A 128 22.89 -9.12 -15.56
N PRO A 129 21.96 -9.34 -14.59
CA PRO A 129 22.32 -9.83 -13.28
C PRO A 129 22.99 -11.19 -13.38
N ILE A 130 24.07 -11.36 -12.63
CA ILE A 130 24.82 -12.61 -12.59
C ILE A 130 24.10 -13.54 -11.61
N ASP A 131 23.69 -14.72 -12.08
CA ASP A 131 23.33 -15.82 -11.19
C ASP A 131 24.64 -16.44 -10.68
N PRO A 132 24.95 -16.35 -9.37
CA PRO A 132 26.18 -16.92 -8.81
C PRO A 132 26.25 -18.44 -8.97
N ALA A 133 25.09 -19.11 -9.04
CA ALA A 133 25.00 -20.56 -9.16
C ALA A 133 25.11 -21.04 -10.61
N ASP A 134 24.79 -20.20 -11.59
CA ASP A 134 24.98 -20.50 -13.02
C ASP A 134 25.33 -19.24 -13.84
N PRO A 135 26.62 -18.89 -13.92
CA PRO A 135 27.09 -17.73 -14.66
C PRO A 135 26.87 -17.86 -16.18
N THR A 136 26.58 -19.05 -16.71
CA THR A 136 26.47 -19.31 -18.16
C THR A 136 25.07 -19.05 -18.72
N LEU A 137 24.04 -19.00 -17.85
CA LEU A 137 22.68 -18.57 -18.19
C LEU A 137 22.54 -17.05 -18.40
N THR A 138 23.62 -16.29 -18.19
CA THR A 138 23.66 -14.81 -18.29
C THR A 138 23.74 -14.26 -19.72
N GLN A 139 23.56 -15.09 -20.75
CA GLN A 139 23.46 -14.63 -22.13
C GLN A 139 22.02 -14.77 -22.61
N ASP A 140 21.12 -13.99 -22.01
CA ASP A 140 19.78 -13.88 -22.57
C ASP A 140 19.82 -12.78 -23.64
N PRO A 141 19.80 -13.13 -24.94
CA PRO A 141 19.84 -12.14 -26.00
C PRO A 141 18.63 -11.19 -25.94
N THR A 142 17.54 -11.60 -25.28
CA THR A 142 16.32 -10.79 -25.14
C THR A 142 16.40 -9.78 -23.99
N PHE A 143 17.42 -9.87 -23.11
CA PHE A 143 17.51 -8.99 -21.94
C PHE A 143 17.64 -7.51 -22.32
N ARG A 144 18.43 -7.18 -23.34
CA ARG A 144 18.67 -5.78 -23.74
C ARG A 144 17.41 -5.13 -24.34
N ASP A 145 16.71 -5.87 -25.18
CA ASP A 145 15.62 -5.34 -26.00
C ASP A 145 14.22 -5.49 -25.36
N ALA A 146 14.09 -6.33 -24.32
CA ALA A 146 12.82 -6.51 -23.64
C ALA A 146 12.59 -5.43 -22.56
N PRO A 147 11.37 -4.85 -22.47
CA PRO A 147 10.98 -4.06 -21.31
C PRO A 147 10.73 -4.96 -20.09
N ILE A 148 10.71 -4.36 -18.90
CA ILE A 148 10.22 -5.03 -17.70
C ILE A 148 8.72 -5.29 -17.88
N ALA A 149 8.28 -6.49 -17.54
CA ALA A 149 6.88 -6.88 -17.53
C ALA A 149 6.52 -7.55 -16.20
N LEU A 150 5.26 -7.35 -15.79
CA LEU A 150 4.66 -8.02 -14.65
C LEU A 150 3.80 -9.18 -15.15
N TYR A 151 3.98 -10.36 -14.56
CA TYR A 151 3.27 -11.57 -14.91
C TYR A 151 2.61 -12.19 -13.69
N LEU A 152 1.47 -12.84 -13.93
CA LEU A 152 0.73 -13.63 -12.96
C LEU A 152 0.61 -15.07 -13.43
N GLY A 153 0.89 -16.05 -12.57
CA GLY A 153 0.80 -17.46 -12.97
C GLY A 153 1.87 -17.92 -13.97
N GLN A 154 2.85 -17.08 -14.29
CA GLN A 154 3.96 -17.36 -15.20
C GLN A 154 5.11 -16.38 -14.98
N ARG A 155 6.31 -16.71 -15.48
CA ARG A 155 7.47 -15.80 -15.46
C ARG A 155 7.66 -15.06 -16.79
N ASN A 156 7.47 -15.77 -17.89
CA ASN A 156 7.56 -15.29 -19.27
C ASN A 156 6.88 -16.30 -20.20
N ALA A 157 6.87 -16.04 -21.50
CA ALA A 157 6.23 -16.89 -22.51
C ALA A 157 6.85 -18.30 -22.68
N LYS A 158 8.08 -18.54 -22.19
CA LYS A 158 8.82 -19.81 -22.35
C LYS A 158 8.87 -20.66 -21.06
N HIS A 159 8.56 -20.07 -19.90
CA HIS A 159 8.66 -20.75 -18.61
C HIS A 159 7.39 -21.55 -18.27
N PHE A 160 7.50 -22.49 -17.33
CA PHE A 160 6.36 -23.28 -16.86
C PHE A 160 5.27 -22.40 -16.25
N LEU A 161 4.02 -22.72 -16.59
CA LEU A 161 2.82 -22.08 -16.08
C LEU A 161 2.44 -22.64 -14.69
N PHE A 162 1.93 -21.76 -13.84
CA PHE A 162 1.14 -22.15 -12.68
C PHE A 162 -0.13 -22.85 -13.15
N LYS A 163 -0.35 -24.06 -12.62
CA LYS A 163 -1.52 -24.88 -12.91
C LYS A 163 -2.38 -24.98 -11.65
N GLY A 164 -3.65 -24.63 -11.80
CA GLY A 164 -4.60 -24.48 -10.70
C GLY A 164 -5.30 -23.11 -10.75
N ALA A 165 -5.66 -22.58 -9.60
CA ALA A 165 -6.36 -21.31 -9.46
C ALA A 165 -5.54 -20.31 -8.63
N LEU A 166 -5.54 -19.05 -9.07
CA LEU A 166 -5.02 -17.90 -8.34
C LEU A 166 -6.16 -16.90 -8.13
N GLN A 167 -6.34 -16.45 -6.90
CA GLN A 167 -7.34 -15.48 -6.50
C GLN A 167 -6.71 -14.42 -5.61
N ASP A 168 -7.23 -13.20 -5.69
CA ASP A 168 -6.87 -12.10 -4.82
C ASP A 168 -5.36 -11.85 -4.72
N VAL A 169 -4.67 -11.89 -5.86
CA VAL A 169 -3.24 -11.58 -5.92
C VAL A 169 -3.05 -10.09 -5.72
N ARG A 170 -2.37 -9.70 -4.65
CA ARG A 170 -2.13 -8.29 -4.31
C ARG A 170 -0.66 -8.05 -4.01
N LEU A 171 -0.24 -6.84 -4.38
CA LEU A 171 1.00 -6.24 -3.93
C LEU A 171 0.63 -4.99 -3.14
N VAL A 172 0.99 -4.95 -1.87
CA VAL A 172 0.63 -3.85 -0.95
C VAL A 172 1.88 -3.32 -0.27
N SER A 173 1.90 -2.03 0.03
CA SER A 173 2.98 -1.41 0.80
C SER A 173 2.79 -1.62 2.31
N GLY A 174 3.89 -1.63 3.06
CA GLY A 174 3.93 -1.77 4.52
C GLY A 174 4.20 -3.19 5.04
N ALA A 175 4.66 -3.27 6.29
CA ALA A 175 5.03 -4.52 6.97
C ALA A 175 3.87 -5.40 7.45
N ALA A 176 2.63 -4.88 7.52
CA ALA A 176 1.48 -5.61 8.06
C ALA A 176 0.47 -6.05 6.99
N GLY A 177 0.91 -6.20 5.73
CA GLY A 177 0.02 -6.52 4.61
C GLY A 177 -0.73 -7.84 4.79
N TYR A 178 -0.14 -8.82 5.48
CA TYR A 178 -0.78 -10.12 5.76
C TYR A 178 -2.13 -10.01 6.48
N LEU A 179 -2.37 -8.92 7.23
CA LEU A 179 -3.64 -8.66 7.91
C LEU A 179 -4.80 -8.45 6.93
N LEU A 180 -4.54 -8.06 5.69
CA LEU A 180 -5.58 -7.93 4.66
C LEU A 180 -6.20 -9.28 4.29
N GLN A 181 -5.43 -10.37 4.35
CA GLN A 181 -5.94 -11.74 4.14
C GLN A 181 -6.42 -12.40 5.44
N CYS A 182 -5.86 -11.97 6.57
CA CYS A 182 -6.03 -12.58 7.87
C CYS A 182 -6.12 -11.51 8.98
N PRO A 183 -7.29 -10.86 9.16
CA PRO A 183 -7.46 -9.78 10.14
C PRO A 183 -7.26 -10.21 11.60
N GLU A 184 -7.44 -11.50 11.89
CA GLU A 184 -7.31 -12.10 13.22
C GLU A 184 -5.93 -12.74 13.46
N ALA A 185 -4.99 -12.60 12.53
CA ALA A 185 -3.64 -13.11 12.72
C ALA A 185 -2.96 -12.40 13.91
N ASP A 186 -2.20 -13.16 14.69
CA ASP A 186 -1.43 -12.61 15.82
C ASP A 186 -0.48 -11.52 15.30
N VAL A 187 -0.81 -10.27 15.63
CA VAL A 187 0.04 -9.13 15.34
C VAL A 187 1.17 -9.15 16.36
N ASP A 188 2.41 -9.38 15.92
CA ASP A 188 3.55 -9.13 16.79
C ASP A 188 3.46 -7.66 17.23
N CYS A 189 3.24 -7.44 18.53
CA CYS A 189 3.07 -6.11 19.10
C CYS A 189 4.20 -5.18 18.61
N PRO A 190 3.89 -3.89 18.32
CA PRO A 190 4.93 -2.92 18.00
C PRO A 190 6.01 -2.95 19.09
N THR A 191 7.27 -2.81 18.68
CA THR A 191 8.37 -2.75 19.64
C THR A 191 8.11 -1.64 20.66
N CYS A 192 8.57 -1.77 21.90
CA CYS A 192 8.27 -0.81 22.97
C CYS A 192 8.58 0.65 22.56
N GLY A 193 9.62 0.86 21.75
CA GLY A 193 9.95 2.17 21.17
C GLY A 193 8.95 2.68 20.14
N GLN A 194 8.40 1.82 19.27
CA GLN A 194 7.32 2.19 18.34
C GLN A 194 6.01 2.52 19.08
N PHE A 195 5.71 1.80 20.17
CA PHE A 195 4.55 2.09 21.01
C PHE A 195 4.66 3.45 21.71
N GLN A 196 5.86 3.81 22.18
CA GLN A 196 6.12 5.13 22.76
C GLN A 196 5.88 6.26 21.75
N ILE A 197 6.41 6.12 20.52
CA ILE A 197 6.21 7.13 19.45
C ILE A 197 4.71 7.30 19.14
N LEU A 198 3.96 6.19 19.04
CA LEU A 198 2.52 6.25 18.80
C LEU A 198 1.78 6.94 19.96
N THR A 199 2.17 6.64 21.20
CA THR A 199 1.59 7.26 22.40
C THR A 199 1.86 8.77 22.42
N ASP A 200 3.08 9.19 22.05
CA ASP A 200 3.45 10.60 21.96
C ASP A 200 2.63 11.33 20.89
N GLN A 201 2.46 10.72 19.71
CA GLN A 201 1.65 11.28 18.62
C GLN A 201 0.16 11.40 19.00
N VAL A 202 -0.40 10.38 19.66
CA VAL A 202 -1.80 10.42 20.14
C VAL A 202 -1.97 11.51 21.19
N THR A 203 -1.00 11.65 22.10
CA THR A 203 -1.01 12.70 23.12
C THR A 203 -0.95 14.10 22.47
N GLN A 204 -0.11 14.26 21.44
CA GLN A 204 -0.01 15.50 20.69
C GLN A 204 -1.31 15.86 19.95
N LEU A 205 -1.97 14.86 19.33
CA LEU A 205 -3.28 15.04 18.71
C LEU A 205 -4.34 15.44 19.73
N GLN A 206 -4.37 14.81 20.91
CA GLN A 206 -5.29 15.16 21.99
C GLN A 206 -5.12 16.61 22.46
N GLN A 207 -3.87 17.07 22.58
CA GLN A 207 -3.56 18.47 22.91
C GLN A 207 -4.06 19.44 21.84
N LEU A 208 -3.87 19.09 20.56
CA LEU A 208 -4.35 19.91 19.45
C LEU A 208 -5.88 19.99 19.45
N VAL A 209 -6.57 18.87 19.65
CA VAL A 209 -8.05 18.84 19.70
C VAL A 209 -8.57 19.67 20.87
N THR A 210 -7.97 19.54 22.06
CA THR A 210 -8.38 20.37 23.21
C THR A 210 -8.13 21.84 22.94
N GLN A 211 -6.99 22.22 22.37
CA GLN A 211 -6.69 23.61 22.03
C GLN A 211 -7.67 24.18 21.00
N LEU A 212 -8.05 23.40 19.99
CA LEU A 212 -9.04 23.79 18.99
C LEU A 212 -10.43 23.94 19.64
N ALA A 213 -10.81 23.03 20.53
CA ALA A 213 -12.06 23.12 21.27
C ALA A 213 -12.13 24.40 22.09
N THR A 214 -11.08 24.76 22.85
CA THR A 214 -11.06 26.01 23.63
C THR A 214 -11.19 27.24 22.75
N ARG A 215 -10.42 27.30 21.64
CA ARG A 215 -10.52 28.41 20.68
C ARG A 215 -11.91 28.52 20.07
N LEU A 216 -12.56 27.38 19.82
CA LEU A 216 -13.92 27.35 19.30
C LEU A 216 -14.90 27.92 20.34
N THR A 217 -14.83 27.48 21.59
CA THR A 217 -15.71 27.97 22.66
C THR A 217 -15.53 29.48 22.91
N GLU A 218 -14.29 29.97 22.88
CA GLU A 218 -14.01 31.42 22.97
C GLU A 218 -14.59 32.20 21.78
N SER A 219 -14.53 31.62 20.59
CA SER A 219 -15.08 32.24 19.38
C SER A 219 -16.61 32.23 19.39
N GLU A 220 -17.23 31.13 19.82
CA GLU A 220 -18.68 31.02 20.01
C GLU A 220 -19.17 32.03 21.05
N ALA A 221 -18.47 32.20 22.18
CA ALA A 221 -18.83 33.20 23.19
C ALA A 221 -18.74 34.63 22.65
N ARG A 222 -17.71 34.94 21.85
CA ARG A 222 -17.58 36.25 21.18
C ARG A 222 -18.69 36.49 20.15
N LEU A 223 -19.08 35.47 19.41
CA LEU A 223 -20.19 35.56 18.44
C LEU A 223 -21.52 35.77 19.16
N ALA A 224 -21.80 35.01 20.22
CA ALA A 224 -22.99 35.17 21.04
C ALA A 224 -23.09 36.60 21.63
N ALA A 225 -21.98 37.18 22.09
CA ALA A 225 -21.95 38.56 22.57
C ALA A 225 -22.27 39.60 21.48
N VAL A 226 -21.91 39.32 20.22
CA VAL A 226 -22.27 40.20 19.08
C VAL A 226 -23.72 39.99 18.65
N GLU A 227 -24.24 38.76 18.75
CA GLU A 227 -25.65 38.45 18.44
C GLU A 227 -26.62 39.00 19.50
N GLU A 228 -26.20 39.10 20.77
CA GLU A 228 -27.01 39.66 21.86
C GLU A 228 -27.02 41.20 21.88
N CYS A 229 -26.09 41.84 21.17
CA CYS A 229 -26.23 43.25 20.84
C CYS A 229 -27.35 43.44 19.82
N ASP A 230 -28.57 43.62 20.33
CA ASP A 230 -29.68 44.15 19.55
C ASP A 230 -29.28 45.57 19.12
N CYS A 231 -28.69 45.68 17.92
CA CYS A 231 -28.51 46.96 17.27
C CYS A 231 -29.91 47.55 17.16
N GLN A 232 -30.28 48.47 18.06
CA GLN A 232 -31.57 49.15 18.03
C GLN A 232 -31.63 49.98 16.74
N LYS A 233 -32.10 49.34 15.67
CA LYS A 233 -32.42 49.99 14.41
C LYS A 233 -33.84 50.54 14.51
N SER A 234 -34.11 51.29 15.57
CA SER A 234 -35.43 51.89 15.78
C SER A 234 -35.29 53.28 16.39
N CYS A 235 -35.91 54.26 15.75
CA CYS A 235 -35.87 55.65 16.18
C CYS A 235 -37.10 55.96 17.04
N ARG A 236 -36.90 56.64 18.16
CA ARG A 236 -38.00 57.13 19.00
C ARG A 236 -38.20 58.62 18.79
N VAL A 237 -39.31 59.00 18.15
CA VAL A 237 -39.65 60.39 17.85
C VAL A 237 -41.04 60.70 18.42
N ASN A 238 -41.13 61.74 19.26
CA ASN A 238 -42.35 62.20 19.91
C ASN A 238 -43.20 61.08 20.55
N GLY A 239 -42.53 60.16 21.26
CA GLY A 239 -43.19 59.05 21.96
C GLY A 239 -43.53 57.83 21.10
N THR A 240 -43.43 57.91 19.76
CA THR A 240 -43.61 56.75 18.86
C THR A 240 -42.27 56.11 18.50
N VAL A 241 -42.18 54.78 18.61
CA VAL A 241 -41.01 53.99 18.17
C VAL A 241 -41.25 53.58 16.72
N ARG A 242 -40.29 53.87 15.84
CA ARG A 242 -40.33 53.56 14.40
C ARG A 242 -39.18 52.62 14.06
N GLN A 243 -39.44 51.61 13.23
CA GLN A 243 -38.41 50.69 12.74
C GLN A 243 -37.50 51.37 11.71
N ASP A 244 -36.30 50.82 11.53
CA ASP A 244 -35.32 51.20 10.52
C ASP A 244 -35.94 51.30 9.12
N GLY A 245 -35.64 52.37 8.39
CA GLY A 245 -36.16 52.65 7.06
C GLY A 245 -37.61 53.18 7.03
N ALA A 246 -38.30 53.28 8.16
CA ALA A 246 -39.66 53.84 8.19
C ALA A 246 -39.62 55.34 7.90
N THR A 247 -40.43 55.79 6.94
CA THR A 247 -40.62 57.21 6.64
C THR A 247 -41.97 57.72 7.11
N TRP A 248 -42.01 58.96 7.59
CA TRP A 248 -43.24 59.61 8.02
C TRP A 248 -43.22 61.09 7.67
N LYS A 249 -44.40 61.70 7.65
CA LYS A 249 -44.57 63.12 7.33
C LYS A 249 -44.83 63.91 8.61
N SER A 250 -44.00 64.90 8.88
CA SER A 250 -44.15 65.83 10.01
C SER A 250 -44.33 67.23 9.46
N GLY A 251 -45.58 67.69 9.33
CA GLY A 251 -45.88 68.95 8.64
C GLY A 251 -45.60 68.87 7.13
N CYS A 252 -44.70 69.72 6.63
CA CYS A 252 -44.30 69.76 5.21
C CYS A 252 -43.03 68.94 4.87
N GLU A 253 -42.40 68.31 5.86
CA GLU A 253 -41.16 67.53 5.68
C GLU A 253 -41.41 66.03 5.79
N ILE A 254 -40.68 65.24 4.98
CA ILE A 254 -40.67 63.78 5.04
C ILE A 254 -39.41 63.35 5.80
N CYS A 255 -39.60 62.73 6.94
CA CYS A 255 -38.54 62.21 7.80
C CYS A 255 -38.39 60.70 7.60
N SER A 256 -37.19 60.16 7.74
CA SER A 256 -36.90 58.72 7.68
C SER A 256 -36.06 58.30 8.89
N CYS A 257 -36.38 57.13 9.47
CA CYS A 257 -35.54 56.51 10.50
C CYS A 257 -34.41 55.74 9.81
N VAL A 258 -33.17 56.13 10.07
CA VAL A 258 -31.91 55.52 9.58
C VAL A 258 -30.90 55.55 10.72
#